data_AF-A0A963PJX2-F1
#
_entry.id   AF-A0A963PJX2-F1
#
_cell.length_a   1.000
_cell.length_b   1.000
_cell.length_c   1.000
_cell.angle_alpha   90.00
_cell.angle_beta   90.00
_cell.angle_gamma   90.00
#
_symmetry.space_group_name_H-M   'P 1'
#
loop_
_entity.id
_entity.type
_entity.pdbx_description
1 polymer ?
#
loop_
_entity_poly.entity_id
_entity_poly.type
_entity_poly.pdbx_seq_one_letter_code
_entity_poly.pdbx_strand_id
1 'polypeptide(L)' 'MQALRLYAGPQARRHLERHGLQPAHVGAIPGAAGGPKGLVLGPLDRFIFGRWLPRSEQPVDLVGA' A
#
# COMPACT_ATOMS: atom_id res chain seq x y z
N MET A 1 10.89 -14.38 -12.91
CA MET A 1 9.62 -13.62 -12.78
C MET A 1 9.75 -12.63 -11.64
N GLN A 2 9.36 -11.35 -11.84
CA GLN A 2 9.19 -10.42 -10.72
C GLN A 2 7.76 -10.57 -10.19
N ALA A 3 7.61 -10.97 -8.92
CA ALA A 3 6.33 -11.26 -8.29
C ALA A 3 5.56 -10.00 -7.84
N LEU A 4 6.22 -8.84 -7.80
CA LEU A 4 5.64 -7.55 -7.40
C LEU A 4 6.14 -6.46 -8.34
N ARG A 5 5.23 -5.60 -8.79
CA ARG A 5 5.55 -4.37 -9.55
C ARG A 5 4.92 -3.18 -8.84
N LEU A 6 5.71 -2.13 -8.65
CA LEU A 6 5.25 -0.85 -8.12
C LEU A 6 5.18 0.15 -9.27
N TYR A 7 4.00 0.72 -9.50
CA TYR A 7 3.81 1.77 -10.49
C TYR A 7 3.87 3.12 -9.78
N ALA A 8 4.79 3.98 -10.21
CA ALA A 8 5.03 5.27 -9.60
C ALA A 8 5.34 6.32 -10.67
N GLY A 9 4.76 7.51 -10.54
CA GLY A 9 5.14 8.67 -11.34
C GLY A 9 6.58 9.13 -11.04
N PRO A 10 7.16 10.04 -11.84
CA PRO A 10 8.58 10.39 -11.74
C PRO A 10 9.03 10.88 -10.37
N GLN A 11 8.18 11.65 -9.67
CA GLN A 11 8.49 12.15 -8.33
C GLN A 11 8.45 11.03 -7.28
N ALA A 12 7.37 10.24 -7.26
CA ALA A 12 7.22 9.10 -6.36
C ALA A 12 8.33 8.07 -6.58
N ARG A 13 8.71 7.78 -7.83
CA ARG A 13 9.81 6.86 -8.15
C ARG A 13 11.13 7.32 -7.53
N ARG A 14 11.52 8.60 -7.69
CA ARG A 14 12.75 9.14 -7.08
C ARG A 14 12.72 9.05 -5.55
N HIS A 15 11.56 9.27 -4.95
CA HIS A 15 11.38 9.14 -3.51
C HIS A 15 11.58 7.69 -3.04
N LEU A 16 10.95 6.74 -3.73
CA LEU A 16 11.06 5.30 -3.44
C LEU A 16 12.49 4.78 -3.66
N GLU A 17 13.19 5.26 -4.69
CA GLU A 17 14.60 4.89 -4.94
C GLU A 17 15.53 5.37 -3.81
N ARG A 18 15.23 6.51 -3.17
CA ARG A 18 16.04 7.07 -2.08
C ARG A 18 15.72 6.49 -0.70
N HIS A 19 14.43 6.26 -0.43
CA HIS A 19 13.95 5.97 0.93
C HIS A 19 13.36 4.57 1.08
N GLY A 20 13.21 3.83 -0.02
CA GLY A 20 12.37 2.64 -0.08
C GLY A 20 10.89 2.97 0.05
N LEU A 21 10.05 1.94 -0.08
CA LEU A 21 8.64 2.05 0.28
C LEU A 21 8.50 1.91 1.80
N GLN A 22 7.94 2.93 2.46
CA GLN A 22 7.70 2.95 3.90
C GLN A 22 6.20 3.12 4.19
N PRO A 23 5.70 2.62 5.33
CA PRO A 23 4.30 2.80 5.72
C PRO A 23 3.89 4.28 5.79
N ALA A 24 4.81 5.14 6.20
CA ALA A 24 4.64 6.59 6.25
C ALA A 24 4.32 7.25 4.88
N HIS A 25 4.59 6.55 3.77
CA HIS A 25 4.32 7.06 2.41
C HIS A 25 2.89 6.76 1.93
N VAL A 26 2.11 5.97 2.69
CA VAL A 26 0.74 5.60 2.33
C VAL A 26 -0.23 6.52 3.06
N GLY A 27 -0.88 7.41 2.32
CA GLY A 27 -1.91 8.31 2.86
C GLY A 27 -3.33 7.80 2.65
N ALA A 28 -3.56 7.00 1.61
CA ALA A 28 -4.89 6.47 1.30
C ALA A 28 -4.80 5.10 0.63
N ILE A 29 -5.81 4.27 0.86
CA ILE A 29 -6.04 2.99 0.20
C ILE A 29 -7.43 3.04 -0.44
N PRO A 30 -7.50 3.14 -1.78
CA PRO A 30 -8.78 3.05 -2.48
C PRO A 30 -9.31 1.61 -2.41
N GLY A 31 -10.48 1.43 -1.82
CA GLY A 31 -11.28 0.21 -1.84
C GLY A 31 -12.17 0.14 -3.07
N ALA A 32 -12.52 -1.07 -3.50
CA ALA A 32 -13.39 -1.29 -4.66
C ALA A 32 -14.84 -1.56 -4.21
N ALA A 33 -15.73 -0.56 -4.29
CA ALA A 33 -17.20 -0.65 -4.16
C ALA A 33 -17.72 -1.72 -3.18
N GLY A 34 -17.76 -1.40 -1.88
CA GLY A 34 -18.48 -2.17 -0.85
C GLY A 34 -17.76 -3.36 -0.22
N GLY A 35 -16.50 -3.64 -0.56
CA GLY A 35 -15.75 -4.71 0.08
C GLY A 35 -14.31 -4.79 -0.40
N PRO A 36 -13.42 -5.47 0.35
CA PRO A 36 -12.02 -5.50 0.03
C PRO A 36 -11.75 -6.43 -1.15
N LYS A 37 -12.01 -5.98 -2.38
CA LYS A 37 -11.68 -6.74 -3.60
C LYS A 37 -10.17 -6.81 -3.87
N GLY A 38 -9.36 -6.18 -3.00
CA GLY A 38 -7.91 -6.30 -2.92
C GLY A 38 -7.39 -7.01 -1.66
N LEU A 39 -8.27 -7.58 -0.81
CA LEU A 39 -7.88 -8.57 0.20
C LEU A 39 -8.15 -9.97 -0.37
N VAL A 40 -7.43 -10.35 -1.40
CA VAL A 40 -7.34 -11.78 -1.76
C VAL A 40 -6.40 -12.36 -0.72
N LEU A 41 -6.93 -12.72 0.46
CA LEU A 41 -6.29 -13.15 1.73
C LEU A 41 -5.03 -14.04 1.59
N GLY A 42 -4.05 -13.54 0.90
CA GLY A 42 -2.82 -14.20 0.52
C GLY A 42 -1.69 -13.68 1.39
N PRO A 43 -0.49 -14.26 1.24
CA PRO A 43 0.65 -13.89 2.05
C PRO A 43 1.00 -12.39 1.99
N LEU A 44 0.80 -11.74 0.83
CA LEU A 44 1.11 -10.33 0.64
C LEU A 44 0.15 -9.42 1.40
N ASP A 45 -1.16 -9.63 1.29
CA ASP A 45 -2.16 -8.81 1.97
C ASP A 45 -2.03 -8.92 3.50
N ARG A 46 -1.83 -10.15 4.00
CA ARG A 46 -1.58 -10.38 5.43
C ARG A 46 -0.31 -9.68 5.91
N PHE A 47 0.72 -9.60 5.07
CA PHE A 47 1.93 -8.85 5.40
C PHE A 47 1.68 -7.33 5.38
N ILE A 48 1.11 -6.80 4.29
CA ILE A 48 0.87 -5.37 4.10
C ILE A 48 -0.07 -4.86 5.20
N PHE A 49 -1.27 -5.40 5.32
CA PHE A 49 -2.28 -4.89 6.23
C PHE A 49 -2.10 -5.38 7.68
N GLY A 50 -1.42 -6.51 7.89
CA GLY A 50 -1.26 -7.10 9.23
C GLY A 50 0.05 -6.75 9.94
N ARG A 51 1.15 -6.53 9.22
CA ARG A 51 2.49 -6.35 9.84
C ARG A 51 3.23 -5.08 9.42
N TRP A 52 3.04 -4.64 8.18
CA TRP A 52 3.83 -3.57 7.60
C TRP A 52 3.13 -2.21 7.76
N LEU A 53 1.89 -2.08 7.27
CA LEU A 53 1.12 -0.84 7.33
C LEU A 53 0.78 -0.39 8.76
N PRO A 54 0.48 -1.27 9.74
CA PRO A 54 0.22 -0.84 11.12
C PRO A 54 1.39 -0.16 11.83
N ARG A 55 2.58 -0.10 11.22
CA ARG A 55 3.74 0.67 11.72
C ARG A 55 3.67 2.15 11.35
N SER A 56 2.67 2.55 10.57
CA SER A 56 2.34 3.93 10.27
C SER A 56 1.82 4.64 11.53
N GLU A 57 2.31 5.84 11.80
CA GLU A 57 1.79 6.68 12.89
C GLU A 57 0.72 7.65 12.40
N GLN A 58 0.69 7.94 11.11
CA GLN A 58 -0.33 8.80 10.51
C GLN A 58 -1.61 8.04 10.16
N PRO A 59 -2.78 8.71 10.16
CA PRO A 59 -4.02 8.15 9.62
C PRO A 59 -3.86 7.76 8.15
N VAL A 60 -4.55 6.69 7.75
CA VAL A 60 -4.63 6.23 6.35
C VAL A 60 -6.08 6.18 5.93
N ASP A 61 -6.43 6.97 4.92
CA ASP A 61 -7.81 7.07 4.45
C ASP A 61 -8.20 5.81 3.67
N LEU A 62 -9.29 5.17 4.06
CA LEU A 62 -9.87 4.06 3.30
C LEU A 62 -10.99 4.62 2.42
N VAL A 63 -10.71 4.76 1.12
CA VAL A 63 -11.61 5.45 0.18
C VAL A 63 -12.42 4.43 -0.60
N GLY A 64 -13.72 4.33 -0.33
CA GLY A 64 -14.62 3.41 -1.03
C GLY A 64 -16.08 3.85 -0.92
N ALA A 65 -16.93 3.30 -1.79
CA ALA A 65 -18.39 3.43 -1.69
C ALA A 65 -18.97 2.27 -0.88
#